data_AF-A0AAX6E6D8-F1
#
_entry.id   AF-A0AAX6E6D8-F1
#
_cell.length_a   1.000
_cell.length_b   1.000
_cell.length_c   1.000
_cell.angle_alpha   90.00
_cell.angle_beta   90.00
_cell.angle_gamma   90.00
#
_symmetry.space_group_name_H-M   'P 1'
#
loop_
_entity.id
_entity.type
_entity.pdbx_description
1 polymer ?
#
loop_
_entity_poly.entity_id
_entity_poly.type
_entity_poly.pdbx_seq_one_letter_code
_entity_poly.pdbx_strand_id
1 'polypeptide(L)'
;MRATPLAPSEWKKRLDSVDVFDVQSDKEDSSVPKKKFMLLDVRNGYEWDIGHFQGAHRPNVDCFRGTSFGFSAEEVVASDPLAGIDKENTDILMYCTGGIRCDVYSTILRQRGFQNLYTLSGGVSNYLNHEGPSKWLGNLFVFDSRLSLPPSTYKSREITEERHNLLYENSTFAKCYICSSRLVEFRHRNCANLDCNKLFLSCGICVEELRGCCCSDCTCAPRLRPVLPGNQRYQKWHLYRDDELQMQS
;
A
#
# COMPACT_ATOMS: atom_id res chain seq x y z
N MET A 1 12.29 -22.62 -4.34
CA MET A 1 13.29 -21.81 -3.59
C MET A 1 12.65 -20.48 -3.22
N ARG A 2 12.87 -19.95 -2.02
CA ARG A 2 12.31 -18.65 -1.59
C ARG A 2 13.24 -17.50 -1.98
N ALA A 3 12.75 -16.26 -1.93
CA ALA A 3 13.59 -15.06 -2.06
C ALA A 3 14.63 -14.97 -0.93
N THR A 4 15.75 -14.32 -1.21
CA THR A 4 16.79 -14.06 -0.22
C THR A 4 16.33 -12.96 0.74
N PRO A 5 16.27 -13.19 2.06
CA PRO A 5 15.87 -12.18 3.01
C PRO A 5 16.96 -11.13 3.20
N LEU A 6 16.57 -9.85 3.24
CA LEU A 6 17.43 -8.71 3.54
C LEU A 6 17.05 -8.12 4.89
N ALA A 7 18.04 -7.84 5.73
CA ALA A 7 17.82 -7.08 6.97
C ALA A 7 17.40 -5.63 6.65
N PRO A 8 16.68 -4.93 7.54
CA PRO A 8 16.25 -3.55 7.33
C PRO A 8 17.38 -2.59 6.89
N SER A 9 18.57 -2.71 7.49
CA SER A 9 19.72 -1.88 7.17
C SER A 9 20.30 -2.16 5.77
N GLU A 10 20.30 -3.42 5.33
CA GLU A 10 20.73 -3.77 3.98
C GLU A 10 19.69 -3.36 2.93
N TRP A 11 18.40 -3.54 3.24
CA TRP A 11 17.30 -3.05 2.40
C TRP A 11 17.43 -1.54 2.16
N LYS A 12 17.65 -0.77 3.24
CA LYS A 12 17.87 0.68 3.15
C LYS A 12 19.06 1.03 2.25
N LYS A 13 20.21 0.37 2.44
CA LYS A 13 21.40 0.59 1.58
C LYS A 13 21.10 0.36 0.10
N ARG A 14 20.30 -0.67 -0.22
CA ARG A 14 19.88 -0.91 -1.60
C ARG A 14 18.99 0.23 -2.11
N LEU A 15 18.01 0.69 -1.34
CA LEU A 15 17.20 1.85 -1.73
C LEU A 15 18.01 3.14 -1.87
N ASP A 16 19.06 3.34 -1.07
CA ASP A 16 19.94 4.51 -1.18
C ASP A 16 20.83 4.47 -2.44
N SER A 17 21.27 3.28 -2.85
CA SER A 17 22.06 3.11 -4.08
C SER A 17 21.27 3.38 -5.37
N VAL A 18 19.96 3.55 -5.23
CA VAL A 18 18.97 3.57 -6.30
C VAL A 18 18.50 4.97 -6.62
N ASP A 19 18.31 5.83 -5.62
CA ASP A 19 17.84 7.21 -5.81
C ASP A 19 18.81 8.08 -6.63
N VAL A 20 19.96 7.54 -7.03
CA VAL A 20 20.91 8.16 -7.97
C VAL A 20 20.54 7.88 -9.45
N PHE A 21 19.58 6.98 -9.71
CA PHE A 21 19.16 6.58 -11.06
C PHE A 21 17.65 6.61 -11.19
N ASP A 22 17.10 7.83 -11.27
CA ASP A 22 15.71 8.02 -11.62
C ASP A 22 15.44 7.55 -13.07
N VAL A 23 14.29 6.90 -13.22
CA VAL A 23 13.82 6.22 -14.43
C VAL A 23 13.35 7.30 -15.41
N GLN A 24 14.29 7.97 -16.08
CA GLN A 24 14.02 8.83 -17.24
C GLN A 24 15.27 9.29 -18.01
N SER A 25 16.37 8.55 -17.98
CA SER A 25 17.51 8.85 -18.86
C SER A 25 17.80 7.71 -19.83
N ASP A 26 17.15 7.79 -21.00
CA ASP A 26 17.68 7.27 -22.27
C ASP A 26 18.91 8.10 -22.68
N LYS A 27 19.97 8.08 -21.85
CA LYS A 27 21.28 8.58 -22.23
C LYS A 27 22.34 7.55 -21.88
N GLU A 28 22.69 6.84 -22.94
CA GLU A 28 23.74 5.87 -23.10
C GLU A 28 25.10 6.56 -22.92
N ASP A 29 25.54 6.79 -21.67
CA ASP A 29 26.97 6.91 -21.38
C ASP A 29 27.27 6.66 -19.88
N SER A 30 27.64 5.43 -19.53
CA SER A 30 28.55 5.14 -18.41
C SER A 30 28.98 3.68 -18.44
N SER A 31 30.28 3.45 -18.60
CA SER A 31 31.00 2.17 -18.71
C SER A 31 31.02 1.30 -17.43
N VAL A 32 29.98 1.37 -16.60
CA VAL A 32 29.80 0.48 -15.44
C VAL A 32 28.45 -0.21 -15.59
N PRO A 33 28.39 -1.56 -15.64
CA PRO A 33 27.12 -2.27 -15.69
C PRO A 33 26.35 -2.02 -14.39
N LYS A 34 25.41 -1.07 -14.43
CA LYS A 34 24.51 -0.76 -13.31
C LYS A 34 23.46 -1.86 -13.25
N LYS A 35 23.50 -2.63 -12.17
CA LYS A 35 22.52 -3.69 -11.93
C LYS A 35 21.14 -3.06 -11.80
N LYS A 36 20.22 -3.41 -12.72
CA LYS A 36 18.84 -2.95 -12.67
C LYS A 36 18.14 -3.59 -11.49
N PHE A 37 17.27 -2.86 -10.83
CA PHE A 37 16.43 -3.40 -9.76
C PHE A 37 15.00 -2.88 -9.91
N MET A 38 14.05 -3.59 -9.33
CA MET A 38 12.65 -3.22 -9.26
C MET A 38 12.15 -3.39 -7.84
N LEU A 39 11.50 -2.36 -7.32
CA LEU A 39 10.86 -2.38 -6.01
C LEU A 39 9.37 -2.74 -6.15
N LEU A 40 9.02 -3.90 -5.62
CA LEU A 40 7.68 -4.47 -5.73
C LEU A 40 6.98 -4.48 -4.37
N ASP A 41 5.91 -3.71 -4.26
CA ASP A 41 4.96 -3.83 -3.17
C ASP A 41 4.03 -5.02 -3.45
N VAL A 42 4.11 -6.09 -2.66
CA VAL A 42 3.22 -7.26 -2.83
C VAL A 42 1.97 -7.17 -1.95
N ARG A 43 1.66 -5.96 -1.46
CA ARG A 43 0.43 -5.66 -0.72
C ARG A 43 -0.75 -5.37 -1.67
N ASN A 44 -1.92 -5.10 -1.09
CA ASN A 44 -3.07 -4.64 -1.86
C ASN A 44 -2.94 -3.14 -2.20
N GLY A 45 -3.63 -2.68 -3.25
CA GLY A 45 -3.60 -1.28 -3.69
C GLY A 45 -3.96 -0.28 -2.59
N TYR A 46 -5.00 -0.58 -1.80
CA TYR A 46 -5.38 0.28 -0.67
C TYR A 46 -4.28 0.38 0.41
N GLU A 47 -3.42 -0.63 0.56
CA GLU A 47 -2.30 -0.55 1.51
C GLU A 47 -1.17 0.33 1.00
N TRP A 48 -0.98 0.38 -0.31
CA TRP A 48 -0.05 1.28 -0.99
C TRP A 48 -0.56 2.73 -0.95
N ASP A 49 -1.87 2.94 -1.14
CA ASP A 49 -2.50 4.27 -1.19
C ASP A 49 -2.29 5.11 0.07
N ILE A 50 -2.14 4.45 1.22
CA ILE A 50 -1.90 5.11 2.51
C ILE A 50 -0.44 5.22 2.89
N GLY A 51 0.43 4.42 2.28
CA GLY A 51 1.86 4.50 2.49
C GLY A 51 2.62 3.37 1.81
N HIS A 52 3.80 3.67 1.29
CA HIS A 52 4.64 2.76 0.51
C HIS A 52 6.08 3.28 0.50
N PHE A 53 7.03 2.44 0.07
CA PHE A 53 8.39 2.92 -0.19
C PHE A 53 8.45 3.80 -1.44
N GLN A 54 9.22 4.88 -1.39
CA GLN A 54 9.52 5.73 -2.55
C GLN A 54 10.03 4.87 -3.72
N GLY A 55 9.50 5.12 -4.92
CA GLY A 55 9.81 4.36 -6.13
C GLY A 55 9.07 3.02 -6.27
N ALA A 56 8.27 2.59 -5.28
CA ALA A 56 7.46 1.37 -5.41
C ALA A 56 6.22 1.62 -6.29
N HIS A 57 6.02 0.79 -7.31
CA HIS A 57 4.81 0.85 -8.13
C HIS A 57 3.56 0.40 -7.35
N ARG A 58 2.45 1.10 -7.57
CA ARG A 58 1.15 0.75 -6.97
C ARG A 58 0.63 -0.57 -7.54
N PRO A 59 0.28 -1.55 -6.71
CA PRO A 59 -0.38 -2.77 -7.18
C PRO A 59 -1.80 -2.50 -7.72
N ASN A 60 -2.16 -3.13 -8.83
CA ASN A 60 -3.51 -3.02 -9.44
C ASN A 60 -4.53 -4.00 -8.85
N VAL A 61 -4.29 -4.50 -7.64
CA VAL A 61 -5.08 -5.56 -7.02
C VAL A 61 -5.52 -5.17 -5.62
N ASP A 62 -6.82 -5.25 -5.35
CA ASP A 62 -7.42 -4.96 -4.04
C ASP A 62 -7.55 -6.21 -3.17
N CYS A 63 -7.21 -7.39 -3.70
CA CYS A 63 -7.26 -8.66 -2.98
C CYS A 63 -6.02 -9.49 -3.30
N PHE A 64 -5.29 -9.93 -2.27
CA PHE A 64 -4.11 -10.77 -2.44
C PHE A 64 -4.43 -12.10 -3.15
N ARG A 65 -5.62 -12.69 -2.93
CA ARG A 65 -6.04 -13.87 -3.71
C ARG A 65 -6.28 -13.56 -5.19
N GLY A 66 -6.65 -12.31 -5.48
CA GLY A 66 -6.75 -11.76 -6.83
C GLY A 66 -5.43 -11.19 -7.35
N THR A 67 -4.29 -11.38 -6.65
CA THR A 67 -2.97 -11.16 -7.26
C THR A 67 -2.79 -12.22 -8.35
N SER A 68 -3.27 -11.90 -9.55
CA SER A 68 -3.15 -12.70 -10.78
C SER A 68 -1.70 -12.91 -11.22
N PHE A 69 -0.74 -12.35 -10.48
CA PHE A 69 0.68 -12.64 -10.61
C PHE A 69 1.08 -14.10 -10.32
N GLY A 70 0.15 -15.04 -10.12
CA GLY A 70 0.49 -16.45 -9.90
C GLY A 70 -0.58 -17.51 -10.07
N PHE A 71 -1.80 -17.19 -10.51
CA PHE A 71 -2.89 -18.18 -10.60
C PHE A 71 -3.45 -18.40 -12.01
N SER A 72 -3.08 -17.60 -13.01
CA SER A 72 -3.31 -17.93 -14.42
C SER A 72 -1.97 -17.87 -15.16
N ALA A 73 -1.62 -18.96 -15.84
CA ALA A 73 -0.45 -19.02 -16.72
C ALA A 73 -0.69 -18.26 -18.04
N GLU A 74 -1.92 -17.78 -18.28
CA GLU A 74 -2.39 -17.40 -19.61
C GLU A 74 -2.77 -15.91 -19.75
N GLU A 75 -2.95 -15.17 -18.66
CA GLU A 75 -3.23 -13.74 -18.75
C GLU A 75 -2.01 -12.94 -18.31
N VAL A 76 -1.09 -12.74 -19.26
CA VAL A 76 -0.19 -11.59 -19.24
C VAL A 76 -1.11 -10.37 -19.35
N VAL A 77 -1.57 -9.87 -18.21
CA VAL A 77 -2.31 -8.61 -18.19
C VAL A 77 -1.33 -7.57 -18.72
N ALA A 78 -1.73 -6.77 -19.71
CA ALA A 78 -0.90 -5.68 -20.25
C ALA A 78 -0.43 -4.67 -19.17
N SER A 79 -0.95 -4.79 -17.94
CA SER A 79 -0.57 -4.04 -16.76
C SER A 79 0.31 -4.82 -15.76
N ASP A 80 0.89 -5.98 -16.12
CA ASP A 80 1.83 -6.70 -15.25
C ASP A 80 3.14 -5.88 -15.18
N PRO A 81 3.52 -5.28 -14.02
CA PRO A 81 4.78 -4.56 -13.86
C PRO A 81 6.03 -5.39 -14.18
N LEU A 82 5.93 -6.72 -14.20
CA LEU A 82 7.03 -7.63 -14.52
C LEU A 82 7.13 -7.97 -16.01
N ALA A 83 6.20 -7.48 -16.84
CA ALA A 83 6.24 -7.66 -18.29
C ALA A 83 7.49 -6.99 -18.88
N GLY A 84 8.26 -7.74 -19.68
CA GLY A 84 9.48 -7.23 -20.33
C GLY A 84 10.69 -7.06 -19.40
N ILE A 85 10.60 -7.44 -18.12
CA ILE A 85 11.74 -7.38 -17.21
C ILE A 85 12.73 -8.52 -17.51
N ASP A 86 14.02 -8.17 -17.58
CA ASP A 86 15.11 -9.14 -17.67
C ASP A 86 15.17 -9.96 -16.38
N LYS A 87 14.76 -11.22 -16.50
CA LYS A 87 14.61 -12.17 -15.39
C LYS A 87 15.95 -12.60 -14.77
N GLU A 88 17.06 -12.47 -15.51
CA GLU A 88 18.38 -12.92 -15.09
C GLU A 88 19.20 -11.79 -14.47
N ASN A 89 19.06 -10.57 -14.98
CA ASN A 89 19.89 -9.44 -14.59
C ASN A 89 19.19 -8.37 -13.74
N THR A 90 17.87 -8.48 -13.51
CA THR A 90 17.12 -7.52 -12.68
C THR A 90 16.92 -8.05 -11.25
N ASP A 91 17.31 -7.25 -10.26
CA ASP A 91 17.05 -7.51 -8.83
C ASP A 91 15.61 -7.12 -8.46
N ILE A 92 14.77 -8.08 -8.10
CA ILE A 92 13.41 -7.82 -7.62
C ILE A 92 13.42 -7.75 -6.10
N LEU A 93 13.18 -6.57 -5.56
CA LEU A 93 13.07 -6.30 -4.13
C LEU A 93 11.60 -6.28 -3.74
N MET A 94 11.15 -7.26 -2.96
CA MET A 94 9.74 -7.39 -2.56
C MET A 94 9.53 -7.06 -1.08
N TYR A 95 8.41 -6.41 -0.77
CA TYR A 95 8.01 -6.17 0.61
C TYR A 95 6.51 -6.30 0.81
N CYS A 96 6.13 -6.63 2.03
CA CYS A 96 4.78 -6.49 2.54
C CYS A 96 4.82 -6.12 4.01
N THR A 97 3.67 -6.01 4.67
CA THR A 97 3.57 -5.56 6.07
C THR A 97 4.44 -6.38 7.03
N GLY A 98 4.45 -7.72 6.89
CA GLY A 98 5.13 -8.64 7.82
C GLY A 98 5.88 -9.82 7.18
N GLY A 99 6.11 -9.80 5.87
CA GLY A 99 6.94 -10.79 5.15
C GLY A 99 6.20 -12.00 4.53
N ILE A 100 5.09 -12.47 5.11
CA ILE A 100 4.42 -13.72 4.68
C ILE A 100 4.00 -13.72 3.20
N ARG A 101 3.48 -12.59 2.68
CA ARG A 101 3.09 -12.50 1.26
C ARG A 101 4.29 -12.61 0.32
N CYS A 102 5.43 -12.05 0.72
CA CYS A 102 6.66 -12.16 -0.05
C CYS A 102 7.16 -13.60 -0.15
N ASP A 103 7.00 -14.40 0.91
CA ASP A 103 7.37 -15.82 0.87
C ASP A 103 6.59 -16.56 -0.21
N VAL A 104 5.26 -16.39 -0.23
CA VAL A 104 4.38 -16.99 -1.25
C VAL A 104 4.74 -16.47 -2.64
N TYR A 105 4.79 -15.15 -2.80
CA TYR A 105 5.00 -14.51 -4.09
C TYR A 105 6.37 -14.83 -4.70
N SER A 106 7.41 -14.95 -3.85
CA SER A 106 8.74 -15.33 -4.32
C SER A 106 8.76 -16.69 -5.00
N THR A 107 7.99 -17.67 -4.50
CA THR A 107 7.94 -19.01 -5.12
C THR A 107 7.35 -18.96 -6.53
N ILE A 108 6.34 -18.11 -6.73
CA ILE A 108 5.68 -17.90 -8.01
C ILE A 108 6.65 -17.22 -8.99
N LEU A 109 7.35 -16.16 -8.57
CA LEU A 109 8.33 -15.49 -9.43
C LEU A 109 9.50 -16.40 -9.80
N ARG A 110 9.93 -17.28 -8.90
CA ARG A 110 10.92 -18.30 -9.23
C ARG A 110 10.44 -19.23 -10.34
N GLN A 111 9.20 -19.70 -10.27
CA GLN A 111 8.60 -20.54 -11.33
C GLN A 111 8.50 -19.78 -12.66
N ARG A 112 8.27 -18.46 -12.62
CA ARG A 112 8.28 -17.58 -13.80
C ARG A 112 9.68 -17.29 -14.35
N GLY A 113 10.74 -17.76 -13.71
CA GLY A 113 12.13 -17.68 -14.19
C GLY A 113 12.98 -16.54 -13.60
N PHE A 114 12.48 -15.76 -12.65
CA PHE A 114 13.26 -14.69 -12.03
C PHE A 114 14.37 -15.22 -11.12
N GLN A 115 15.60 -14.74 -11.32
CA GLN A 115 16.80 -15.26 -10.66
C GLN A 115 17.23 -14.46 -9.43
N ASN A 116 17.00 -13.15 -9.41
CA ASN A 116 17.44 -12.28 -8.32
C ASN A 116 16.23 -11.78 -7.53
N LEU A 117 15.76 -12.60 -6.58
CA LEU A 117 14.61 -12.25 -5.73
C LEU A 117 15.07 -11.98 -4.30
N TYR A 118 14.69 -10.81 -3.78
CA TYR A 118 15.00 -10.38 -2.43
C TYR A 118 13.72 -9.98 -1.69
N THR A 119 13.68 -10.20 -0.37
CA THR A 119 12.53 -9.82 0.47
C THR A 119 12.98 -9.06 1.72
N LEU A 120 12.21 -8.05 2.13
CA LEU A 120 12.42 -7.37 3.41
C LEU A 120 12.10 -8.31 4.58
N SER A 121 13.12 -8.66 5.36
CA SER A 121 12.97 -9.54 6.52
C SER A 121 12.12 -8.89 7.60
N GLY A 122 11.04 -9.57 8.01
CA GLY A 122 10.04 -9.05 8.95
C GLY A 122 9.12 -7.96 8.38
N GLY A 123 9.23 -7.65 7.08
CA GLY A 123 8.37 -6.68 6.41
C GLY A 123 8.53 -5.22 6.87
N VAL A 124 7.61 -4.37 6.41
CA VAL A 124 7.64 -2.92 6.70
C VAL A 124 7.58 -2.64 8.19
N SER A 125 6.82 -3.41 8.98
CA SER A 125 6.76 -3.22 10.42
C SER A 125 8.14 -3.35 11.07
N ASN A 126 8.93 -4.35 10.66
CA ASN A 126 10.29 -4.53 11.16
C ASN A 126 11.23 -3.42 10.67
N TYR A 127 11.06 -2.96 9.43
CA TYR A 127 11.83 -1.84 8.89
C TYR A 127 11.61 -0.55 9.67
N LEU A 128 10.35 -0.15 9.89
CA LEU A 128 10.03 1.06 10.64
C LEU A 128 10.57 1.01 12.07
N ASN A 129 10.58 -0.18 12.70
CA ASN A 129 11.18 -0.39 14.02
C ASN A 129 12.69 -0.10 14.07
N HIS A 130 13.43 -0.44 13.00
CA HIS A 130 14.89 -0.35 12.99
C HIS A 130 15.40 0.92 12.30
N GLU A 131 14.86 1.26 11.15
CA GLU A 131 15.34 2.35 10.27
C GLU A 131 14.47 3.62 10.36
N GLY A 132 13.29 3.55 11.00
CA GLY A 132 12.33 4.66 11.01
C GLY A 132 11.68 4.89 9.64
N PRO A 133 11.16 6.10 9.35
CA PRO A 133 10.43 6.41 8.11
C PRO A 133 11.35 6.63 6.89
N SER A 134 12.64 6.27 6.96
CA SER A 134 13.56 6.49 5.84
C SER A 134 13.03 5.80 4.57
N LYS A 135 12.95 6.52 3.45
CA LYS A 135 12.37 6.05 2.17
C LYS A 135 10.89 5.62 2.22
N TRP A 136 10.25 5.63 3.38
CA TRP A 136 8.85 5.24 3.55
C TRP A 136 7.96 6.48 3.54
N LEU A 137 6.92 6.44 2.72
CA LEU A 137 5.92 7.49 2.57
C LEU A 137 4.65 7.11 3.34
N GLY A 138 4.06 8.08 4.05
CA GLY A 138 2.75 7.95 4.70
C GLY A 138 2.68 6.92 5.84
N ASN A 139 1.48 6.36 6.06
CA ASN A 139 1.19 5.46 7.17
C ASN A 139 1.25 3.99 6.75
N LEU A 140 1.62 3.11 7.69
CA LEU A 140 1.55 1.67 7.46
C LEU A 140 0.14 1.16 7.73
N PHE A 141 -0.50 0.58 6.72
CA PHE A 141 -1.79 -0.09 6.88
C PHE A 141 -1.69 -1.27 7.88
N VAL A 142 -2.66 -1.36 8.81
CA VAL A 142 -2.77 -2.45 9.78
C VAL A 142 -4.16 -3.07 9.76
N PHE A 143 -4.21 -4.39 9.96
CA PHE A 143 -5.42 -5.20 9.81
C PHE A 143 -6.28 -5.26 11.10
N ASP A 144 -6.35 -4.15 11.83
CA ASP A 144 -7.17 -3.98 13.04
C ASP A 144 -7.94 -2.65 13.00
N SER A 145 -8.71 -2.35 14.04
CA SER A 145 -9.58 -1.16 14.10
C SER A 145 -8.89 0.16 13.74
N ARG A 146 -7.57 0.26 13.92
CA ARG A 146 -6.78 1.47 13.66
C ARG A 146 -6.63 1.78 12.16
N LEU A 147 -6.76 0.78 11.28
CA LEU A 147 -6.58 0.83 9.82
C LEU A 147 -5.18 1.23 9.33
N SER A 148 -4.52 2.15 10.00
CA SER A 148 -3.14 2.52 9.73
C SER A 148 -2.47 3.05 10.98
N LEU A 149 -1.14 2.98 10.99
CA LEU A 149 -0.31 3.55 12.03
C LEU A 149 0.74 4.47 11.38
N PRO A 150 0.95 5.69 11.92
CA PRO A 150 2.04 6.53 11.46
C PRO A 150 3.39 5.88 11.82
N PRO A 151 4.45 6.16 11.04
CA PRO A 151 5.79 5.65 11.33
C PRO A 151 6.29 5.96 12.75
N SER A 152 5.84 7.07 13.34
CA SER A 152 6.13 7.47 14.72
C SER A 152 5.71 6.44 15.76
N THR A 153 4.75 5.56 15.46
CA THR A 153 4.33 4.47 16.36
C THR A 153 5.37 3.34 16.46
N TYR A 154 6.29 3.22 15.50
CA TYR A 154 7.22 2.10 15.40
C TYR A 154 8.59 2.36 16.05
N LYS A 155 8.85 3.51 16.68
CA LYS A 155 10.12 3.71 17.41
C LYS A 155 9.98 4.70 18.57
N SER A 156 10.37 4.27 19.77
CA SER A 156 10.30 5.07 21.02
C SER A 156 11.52 5.99 21.25
N ARG A 157 12.38 6.22 20.25
CA ARG A 157 13.57 7.06 20.39
C ARG A 157 13.33 8.41 19.71
N GLU A 158 13.16 9.43 20.55
CA GLU A 158 13.14 10.87 20.32
C GLU A 158 12.94 11.29 18.86
N ILE A 159 11.68 11.60 18.55
CA ILE A 159 11.32 12.33 17.34
C ILE A 159 11.75 13.78 17.59
N THR A 160 12.85 14.22 16.98
CA THR A 160 13.18 15.65 16.93
C THR A 160 12.18 16.37 16.01
N GLU A 161 11.88 17.65 16.27
CA GLU A 161 10.90 18.45 15.51
C GLU A 161 11.18 18.45 13.99
N GLU A 162 12.46 18.37 13.59
CA GLU A 162 12.91 18.28 12.20
C GLU A 162 12.37 17.04 11.47
N ARG A 163 12.18 15.91 12.18
CA ARG A 163 11.60 14.68 11.60
C ARG A 163 10.09 14.75 11.44
N HIS A 164 9.42 15.63 12.19
CA HIS A 164 7.96 15.82 12.07
C HIS A 164 7.61 16.57 10.78
N ASN A 165 8.47 17.51 10.34
CA ASN A 165 8.29 18.25 9.08
C ASN A 165 8.52 17.36 7.85
N LEU A 166 9.45 16.40 7.90
CA LEU A 166 9.67 15.41 6.83
C LEU A 166 8.46 14.49 6.60
N LEU A 167 7.69 14.17 7.64
CA LEU A 167 6.43 13.41 7.51
C LEU A 167 5.35 14.21 6.76
N TYR A 168 5.37 15.54 6.91
CA TYR A 168 4.47 16.46 6.23
C TYR A 168 4.85 16.69 4.76
N GLU A 169 6.14 16.85 4.45
CA GLU A 169 6.59 17.02 3.05
C GLU A 169 6.37 15.74 2.20
N ASN A 170 6.40 14.56 2.81
CA ASN A 170 6.12 13.28 2.14
C ASN A 170 4.62 12.93 2.06
N SER A 171 3.71 13.81 2.48
CA SER A 171 2.25 13.56 2.42
C SER A 171 1.64 13.78 1.02
N THR A 172 2.47 14.08 0.03
CA THR A 172 2.05 14.61 -1.27
C THR A 172 1.51 13.57 -2.25
N PHE A 173 1.66 12.27 -1.94
CA PHE A 173 1.25 11.18 -2.83
C PHE A 173 -0.21 10.74 -2.64
N ALA A 174 -0.75 10.83 -1.42
CA ALA A 174 -2.07 10.27 -1.12
C ALA A 174 -3.19 11.16 -1.69
N LYS A 175 -4.15 10.53 -2.35
CA LYS A 175 -5.27 11.22 -3.02
C LYS A 175 -6.61 10.68 -2.57
N CYS A 176 -7.60 11.56 -2.53
CA CYS A 176 -8.98 11.19 -2.36
C CYS A 176 -9.40 10.30 -3.53
N TYR A 177 -9.98 9.14 -3.24
CA TYR A 177 -10.46 8.21 -4.27
C TYR A 177 -11.54 8.83 -5.17
N ILE A 178 -12.33 9.76 -4.63
CA ILE A 178 -13.51 10.32 -5.30
C ILE A 178 -13.12 11.53 -6.16
N CYS A 179 -12.52 12.57 -5.55
CA CYS A 179 -12.22 13.82 -6.25
C CYS A 179 -10.74 13.97 -6.65
N SER A 180 -9.90 12.98 -6.35
CA SER A 180 -8.45 13.00 -6.62
C SER A 180 -7.67 14.12 -5.92
N SER A 181 -8.29 14.90 -5.03
CA SER A 181 -7.62 15.94 -4.25
C SER A 181 -6.57 15.33 -3.32
N ARG A 182 -5.52 16.10 -3.02
CA ARG A 182 -4.48 15.66 -2.08
C ARG A 182 -5.05 15.53 -0.67
N LEU A 183 -4.69 14.45 0.00
CA LEU A 183 -5.09 14.22 1.39
C LEU A 183 -4.04 14.75 2.36
N VAL A 184 -4.50 15.51 3.35
CA VAL A 184 -3.68 15.89 4.52
C VAL A 184 -3.79 14.80 5.60
N GLU A 185 -4.95 14.15 5.68
CA GLU A 185 -5.19 13.06 6.62
C GLU A 185 -5.50 11.76 5.89
N PHE A 186 -4.73 10.71 6.17
CA PHE A 186 -4.89 9.41 5.51
C PHE A 186 -5.93 8.56 6.23
N ARG A 187 -7.20 8.73 5.85
CA ARG A 187 -8.31 8.00 6.45
C ARG A 187 -8.94 7.03 5.48
N HIS A 188 -8.71 5.75 5.74
CA HIS A 188 -9.44 4.68 5.09
C HIS A 188 -10.83 4.54 5.68
N ARG A 189 -11.81 4.29 4.81
CA ARG A 189 -13.20 4.00 5.20
C ARG A 189 -13.79 2.97 4.26
N ASN A 190 -14.69 2.16 4.79
CA ASN A 190 -15.55 1.34 3.94
C ASN A 190 -16.70 2.19 3.39
N CYS A 191 -17.19 1.86 2.20
CA CYS A 191 -18.39 2.47 1.64
C CYS A 191 -19.59 2.20 2.56
N ALA A 192 -20.39 3.24 2.84
CA ALA A 192 -21.59 3.13 3.67
C ALA A 192 -22.58 2.07 3.15
N ASN A 193 -22.72 1.96 1.82
CA ASN A 193 -23.43 0.85 1.19
C ASN A 193 -22.79 -0.49 1.58
N LEU A 194 -23.55 -1.30 2.33
CA LEU A 194 -23.12 -2.59 2.84
C LEU A 194 -22.83 -3.60 1.72
N ASP A 195 -23.57 -3.54 0.62
CA ASP A 195 -23.39 -4.41 -0.55
C ASP A 195 -22.08 -4.11 -1.28
N CYS A 196 -21.69 -2.83 -1.33
CA CYS A 196 -20.41 -2.42 -1.91
C CYS A 196 -19.25 -2.69 -0.95
N ASN A 197 -19.31 -2.14 0.26
CA ASN A 197 -18.31 -2.25 1.32
C ASN A 197 -16.84 -1.95 0.89
N LYS A 198 -16.61 -1.31 -0.26
CA LYS A 198 -15.27 -0.99 -0.76
C LYS A 198 -14.49 -0.18 0.27
N LEU A 199 -13.24 -0.54 0.52
CA LEU A 199 -12.31 0.23 1.35
C LEU A 199 -11.58 1.25 0.46
N PHE A 200 -11.60 2.52 0.84
CA PHE A 200 -10.96 3.60 0.07
C PHE A 200 -10.52 4.76 0.97
N LEU A 201 -9.60 5.58 0.46
CA LEU A 201 -9.21 6.85 1.07
C LEU A 201 -10.12 7.98 0.59
N SER A 202 -10.56 8.85 1.49
CA SER A 202 -11.43 9.98 1.14
C SER A 202 -11.13 11.21 1.97
N CYS A 203 -11.28 12.39 1.36
CA CYS A 203 -11.32 13.65 2.08
C CYS A 203 -12.67 13.80 2.83
N GLY A 204 -12.71 14.69 3.83
CA GLY A 204 -13.92 14.95 4.61
C GLY A 204 -15.09 15.45 3.77
N ILE A 205 -14.83 16.34 2.80
CA ILE A 205 -15.85 16.92 1.91
C ILE A 205 -16.60 15.81 1.16
N CYS A 206 -15.89 14.91 0.48
CA CYS A 206 -16.55 13.84 -0.26
C CYS A 206 -17.25 12.82 0.65
N VAL A 207 -16.77 12.63 1.89
CA VAL A 207 -17.48 11.79 2.87
C VAL A 207 -18.82 12.41 3.23
N GLU A 208 -18.88 13.73 3.40
CA GLU A 208 -20.13 14.45 3.70
C GLU A 208 -21.08 14.45 2.49
N GLU A 209 -20.59 14.85 1.31
CA GLU A 209 -21.38 14.94 0.09
C GLU A 209 -21.97 13.58 -0.35
N LEU A 210 -21.19 12.50 -0.22
CA LEU A 210 -21.62 11.15 -0.60
C LEU A 210 -22.10 10.31 0.58
N ARG A 211 -22.36 10.90 1.74
CA ARG A 211 -22.88 10.19 2.92
C ARG A 211 -22.05 8.93 3.23
N GLY A 212 -20.73 9.04 3.15
CA GLY A 212 -19.78 7.94 3.40
C GLY A 212 -19.73 6.85 2.31
N CYS A 213 -20.36 7.06 1.16
CA CYS A 213 -20.30 6.15 0.01
C CYS A 213 -19.10 6.45 -0.91
N CYS A 214 -18.67 5.46 -1.68
CA CYS A 214 -17.60 5.64 -2.67
C CYS A 214 -18.04 6.31 -3.97
N CYS A 215 -19.34 6.41 -4.22
CA CYS A 215 -19.94 7.03 -5.41
C CYS A 215 -21.40 7.41 -5.16
N SER A 216 -21.98 8.20 -6.07
CA SER A 216 -23.40 8.62 -6.05
C SER A 216 -24.37 7.45 -6.00
N ASP A 217 -24.13 6.41 -6.80
CA ASP A 217 -25.05 5.27 -6.93
C ASP A 217 -25.19 4.51 -5.62
N CYS A 218 -24.08 4.38 -4.88
CA CYS A 218 -24.08 3.75 -3.57
C CYS A 218 -24.92 4.53 -2.56
N THR A 219 -25.14 5.83 -2.74
CA THR A 219 -25.94 6.65 -1.81
C THR A 219 -27.44 6.34 -1.85
N CYS A 220 -27.90 5.61 -2.86
CA CYS A 220 -29.31 5.19 -2.99
C CYS A 220 -29.52 3.71 -2.64
N ALA A 221 -28.49 3.03 -2.10
CA ALA A 221 -28.58 1.62 -1.78
C ALA A 221 -29.57 1.33 -0.64
N PRO A 222 -30.26 0.17 -0.64
CA PRO A 222 -31.23 -0.17 0.40
C PRO A 222 -30.58 -0.43 1.77
N ARG A 223 -29.30 -0.81 1.81
CA ARG A 223 -28.56 -1.16 3.03
C ARG A 223 -27.42 -0.18 3.28
N LEU A 224 -27.79 1.02 3.70
CA LEU A 224 -26.86 2.10 4.02
C LEU A 224 -26.54 2.13 5.50
N ARG A 225 -25.26 2.33 5.82
CA ARG A 225 -24.79 2.55 7.18
C ARG A 225 -24.59 4.05 7.41
N PRO A 226 -24.79 4.56 8.64
CA PRO A 226 -24.64 5.98 8.94
C PRO A 226 -23.18 6.41 8.82
N VAL A 227 -22.91 7.66 8.44
CA VAL A 227 -21.53 8.18 8.42
C VAL A 227 -20.95 8.17 9.82
N LEU A 228 -19.95 7.33 10.07
CA LEU A 228 -19.32 7.26 11.38
C LEU A 228 -18.29 8.39 11.55
N PRO A 229 -18.18 9.03 12.73
CA PRO A 229 -17.18 10.05 12.97
C PRO A 229 -15.77 9.45 13.15
N GLY A 230 -14.75 10.27 12.95
CA GLY A 230 -13.37 9.93 13.34
C GLY A 230 -12.77 8.75 12.56
N ASN A 231 -12.27 7.74 13.30
CA ASN A 231 -11.66 6.51 12.75
C ASN A 231 -12.50 5.26 13.07
N GLN A 232 -13.79 5.45 13.37
CA GLN A 232 -14.68 4.35 13.69
C GLN A 232 -14.91 3.44 12.47
N ARG A 233 -15.11 2.15 12.74
CA ARG A 233 -15.44 1.15 11.72
C ARG A 233 -16.91 0.78 11.78
N TYR A 234 -17.44 0.42 10.62
CA TYR A 234 -18.75 -0.20 10.57
C TYR A 234 -18.78 -1.50 11.38
N GLN A 235 -19.81 -1.59 12.21
CA GLN A 235 -20.14 -2.76 12.98
C GLN A 235 -20.94 -3.75 12.11
N LYS A 236 -21.42 -4.83 12.72
CA LYS A 236 -22.27 -5.80 12.03
C LYS A 236 -23.62 -5.17 11.65
N TRP A 237 -24.15 -5.54 10.49
CA TRP A 237 -25.37 -4.93 9.93
C TRP A 237 -26.57 -4.89 10.88
N HIS A 238 -26.79 -5.96 11.64
CA HIS A 238 -27.94 -6.05 12.56
C HIS A 238 -27.97 -4.91 13.59
N LEU A 239 -26.82 -4.36 13.97
CA LEU A 239 -26.74 -3.24 14.91
C LEU A 239 -27.30 -1.94 14.31
N TYR A 240 -27.24 -1.76 12.99
CA TYR A 240 -27.78 -0.58 12.31
C TYR A 240 -29.27 -0.70 12.01
N ARG A 241 -29.70 -1.90 11.62
CA ARG A 241 -31.12 -2.15 11.34
C ARG A 241 -32.00 -1.97 12.58
N ASP A 242 -31.51 -2.44 13.72
CA ASP A 242 -32.29 -2.39 14.96
C ASP A 242 -32.37 -0.95 15.50
N ASP A 243 -31.35 -0.10 15.28
CA ASP A 243 -31.38 1.34 15.58
C ASP A 243 -32.38 2.10 14.70
N GLU A 244 -32.47 1.81 13.39
CA GLU A 244 -33.46 2.43 12.49
C GLU A 244 -34.91 2.12 12.92
N LEU A 245 -35.16 0.90 13.43
CA LEU A 245 -36.47 0.51 13.95
C LEU A 245 -36.82 1.24 15.27
N GLN A 246 -35.82 1.53 16.11
CA GLN A 246 -36.02 2.27 17.36
C GLN A 246 -36.24 3.78 17.14
N MET A 247 -35.69 4.36 16.07
CA MET A 247 -35.93 5.77 15.73
C MET A 247 -37.29 6.02 15.06
N GLN A 248 -37.99 4.97 14.63
CA GLN A 248 -39.30 5.01 13.98
C GLN A 248 -40.46 4.63 14.91
N SER A 249 -40.18 4.28 16.17
CA SER A 249 -41.15 3.93 17.23
C SER A 249 -41.28 5.04 18.27
#